data_AF-A0A2J7ZWS9-F1
#
_entry.id   AF-A0A2J7ZWS9-F1
#
_cell.length_a   1.000
_cell.length_b   1.000
_cell.length_c   1.000
_cell.angle_alpha   90.00
_cell.angle_beta   90.00
_cell.angle_gamma   90.00
#
_symmetry.space_group_name_H-M   'P 1'
#
loop_
_entity.id
_entity.type
_entity.pdbx_description
1 polymer ?
#
loop_
_entity_poly.entity_id
_entity_poly.type
_entity_poly.pdbx_seq_one_letter_code
_entity_poly.pdbx_strand_id
1 'polypeptide(L)'
;VGKLVMRAAADTLTPVVLELGGKDAFIVAEDADLNQVVQIALKAAYLNCGQNCAGGERFFVHDAIYDKFLAQVAPLVRNLRQGNPLGPQPVDCGAMCMPGKGVGGAAGTGAEENKQR
;
A
#
# COMPACT_ATOMS: atom_id res chain seq x y z
N VAL A 1 13.80 14.69 -2.18
CA VAL A 1 13.72 15.90 -1.33
C VAL A 1 14.56 15.77 -0.06
N GLY A 2 14.35 14.77 0.81
CA GLY A 2 15.11 14.62 2.07
C GLY A 2 16.63 14.73 1.95
N LYS A 3 17.24 14.08 0.94
CA LYS A 3 18.69 14.21 0.66
C LYS A 3 19.14 15.66 0.41
N LEU A 4 18.32 16.48 -0.25
CA LEU A 4 18.61 17.90 -0.50
C LEU A 4 18.53 18.71 0.80
N VAL A 5 17.53 18.42 1.64
CA VAL A 5 17.38 19.04 2.97
C VAL A 5 18.61 18.75 3.84
N MET A 6 19.04 17.48 3.91
CA MET A 6 20.24 17.09 4.64
C MET A 6 21.50 17.79 4.12
N ARG A 7 21.63 17.94 2.79
CA ARG A 7 22.78 18.63 2.19
C ARG A 7 22.85 20.10 2.62
N ALA A 8 21.71 20.80 2.64
CA ALA A 8 21.65 22.19 3.07
C ALA A 8 21.88 22.35 4.58
N ALA A 9 21.35 21.43 5.40
CA ALA A 9 21.49 21.47 6.85
C ALA A 9 22.96 21.28 7.31
N ALA A 10 23.78 20.60 6.50
CA ALA A 10 25.18 20.35 6.81
C ALA A 10 26.04 21.63 6.86
N ASP A 11 25.66 22.69 6.13
CA ASP A 11 26.44 23.95 6.06
C ASP A 11 26.51 24.67 7.41
N THR A 12 25.53 24.45 8.29
CA THR A 12 25.46 25.08 9.63
C THR A 12 25.39 24.06 10.77
N LEU A 13 25.68 22.79 10.49
CA LEU A 13 25.57 21.69 11.46
C LEU A 13 24.17 21.59 12.11
N THR A 14 23.13 21.93 11.36
CA THR A 14 21.74 21.87 11.86
C THR A 14 21.29 20.41 11.96
N PRO A 15 20.84 19.92 13.14
CA PRO A 15 20.30 18.58 13.26
C PRO A 15 19.04 18.38 12.41
N VAL A 16 18.85 17.17 11.86
CA VAL A 16 17.67 16.82 11.06
C VAL A 16 17.05 15.49 11.51
N VAL A 17 15.73 15.39 11.37
CA VAL A 17 14.96 14.14 11.46
C VAL A 17 14.19 14.01 10.14
N LEU A 18 14.33 12.87 9.45
CA LEU A 18 13.87 12.69 8.08
C LEU A 18 13.04 11.40 7.94
N GLU A 19 11.74 11.55 7.67
CA GLU A 19 10.81 10.45 7.37
C GLU A 19 10.46 10.48 5.88
N LEU A 20 10.92 9.48 5.11
CA LEU A 20 11.02 9.59 3.64
C LEU A 20 10.19 8.55 2.87
N GLY A 21 9.21 7.93 3.53
CA GLY A 21 8.41 6.85 2.96
C GLY A 21 9.16 5.51 2.93
N GLY A 22 8.45 4.46 2.51
CA GLY A 22 8.93 3.09 2.54
C GLY A 22 8.60 2.31 1.26
N LYS A 23 8.92 1.03 1.30
CA LYS A 23 8.46 0.02 0.33
C LYS A 23 8.11 -1.20 1.16
N ASP A 24 7.09 -1.01 2.00
CA ASP A 24 6.92 -1.86 3.17
C ASP A 24 6.34 -3.21 2.79
N ALA A 25 6.99 -4.27 3.31
CA ALA A 25 6.61 -5.64 3.07
C ALA A 25 5.48 -6.05 4.02
N PHE A 26 4.51 -6.77 3.47
CA PHE A 26 3.43 -7.41 4.21
C PHE A 26 3.56 -8.93 4.02
N ILE A 27 3.96 -9.65 5.06
CA ILE A 27 4.27 -11.09 4.98
C ILE A 27 3.14 -11.88 5.65
N VAL A 28 2.55 -12.82 4.92
CA VAL A 28 1.51 -13.74 5.41
C VAL A 28 2.08 -15.15 5.47
N ALA A 29 2.39 -15.60 6.69
CA ALA A 29 2.90 -16.94 6.96
C ALA A 29 1.81 -18.01 6.77
N GLU A 30 2.23 -19.27 6.61
CA GLU A 30 1.34 -20.41 6.37
C GLU A 30 0.23 -20.58 7.41
N ASP A 31 0.54 -20.30 8.68
CA ASP A 31 -0.33 -20.46 9.84
C ASP A 31 -1.15 -19.20 10.17
N ALA A 32 -1.10 -18.16 9.32
CA ALA A 32 -1.84 -16.93 9.53
C ALA A 32 -3.36 -17.17 9.52
N ASP A 33 -4.06 -16.60 10.49
CA ASP A 33 -5.53 -16.59 10.50
C ASP A 33 -6.06 -15.68 9.37
N LEU A 34 -6.54 -16.33 8.30
CA LEU A 34 -7.08 -15.65 7.12
C LEU A 34 -8.25 -14.72 7.45
N ASN A 35 -9.07 -15.03 8.46
CA ASN A 35 -10.21 -14.19 8.82
C ASN A 35 -9.77 -12.82 9.35
N GLN A 36 -8.59 -12.77 9.99
CA GLN A 36 -8.03 -11.54 10.53
C GLN A 36 -7.15 -10.82 9.50
N VAL A 37 -6.21 -11.55 8.89
CA VAL A 37 -5.17 -10.92 8.06
C VAL A 37 -5.73 -10.31 6.77
N VAL A 38 -6.84 -10.82 6.23
CA VAL A 38 -7.49 -10.24 5.03
C VAL A 38 -7.92 -8.79 5.26
N GLN A 39 -8.53 -8.50 6.41
CA GLN A 39 -8.97 -7.14 6.75
C GLN A 39 -7.79 -6.20 7.02
N ILE A 40 -6.72 -6.73 7.61
CA ILE A 40 -5.49 -5.99 7.85
C ILE A 40 -4.81 -5.67 6.52
N ALA A 41 -4.73 -6.64 5.60
CA ALA A 41 -4.15 -6.46 4.28
C ALA A 41 -4.87 -5.37 3.47
N LEU A 42 -6.21 -5.34 3.51
CA LEU A 42 -7.00 -4.29 2.87
C LEU A 42 -6.68 -2.90 3.43
N LYS A 43 -6.61 -2.75 4.76
CA LYS A 43 -6.25 -1.47 5.38
C LYS A 43 -4.81 -1.09 5.04
N ALA A 44 -3.88 -2.03 5.10
CA ALA A 44 -2.48 -1.79 4.79
C ALA A 44 -2.30 -1.26 3.36
N ALA A 45 -3.03 -1.81 2.39
CA ALA A 45 -2.93 -1.40 0.99
C ALA A 45 -3.76 -0.16 0.62
N TYR A 46 -4.98 -0.02 1.17
CA TYR A 46 -5.98 0.93 0.64
C TYR A 46 -6.39 2.03 1.61
N LEU A 47 -5.95 2.01 2.88
CA LEU A 47 -6.22 3.12 3.80
C LEU A 47 -5.68 4.42 3.21
N ASN A 48 -6.50 5.47 3.21
CA ASN A 48 -6.20 6.76 2.59
C ASN A 48 -5.83 6.66 1.09
N CYS A 49 -6.42 5.69 0.38
CA CYS A 49 -6.08 5.35 -1.00
C CYS A 49 -4.61 4.93 -1.19
N GLY A 50 -4.02 4.30 -0.16
CA GLY A 50 -2.60 3.91 -0.17
C GLY A 50 -1.64 5.08 0.05
N GLN A 51 -2.14 6.30 0.32
CA GLN A 51 -1.31 7.47 0.65
C GLN A 51 -0.90 7.41 2.13
N ASN A 52 -0.13 6.38 2.47
CA ASN A 52 0.37 6.11 3.81
C ASN A 52 1.84 5.70 3.70
N CYS A 53 2.73 6.39 4.42
CA CYS A 53 4.17 6.10 4.40
C CYS A 53 4.53 4.73 4.99
N ALA A 54 3.63 4.14 5.78
CA ALA A 54 3.76 2.81 6.39
C ALA A 54 2.73 1.81 5.81
N GLY A 55 2.21 2.08 4.61
CA GLY A 55 1.25 1.21 3.93
C GLY A 55 1.93 -0.04 3.38
N GLY A 56 1.19 -1.16 3.33
CA GLY A 56 1.69 -2.38 2.71
C GLY A 56 1.80 -2.19 1.20
N GLU A 57 3.02 -2.18 0.66
CA GLU A 57 3.28 -1.98 -0.76
C GLU A 57 3.70 -3.28 -1.49
N ARG A 58 4.24 -4.25 -0.76
CA ARG A 58 4.65 -5.56 -1.29
C ARG A 58 4.13 -6.69 -0.42
N PHE A 59 3.22 -7.49 -0.96
CA PHE A 59 2.62 -8.61 -0.26
C PHE A 59 3.36 -9.90 -0.62
N PHE A 60 3.88 -10.60 0.39
CA PHE A 60 4.44 -11.94 0.27
C PHE A 60 3.52 -12.89 1.03
N VAL A 61 2.95 -13.86 0.33
CA VAL A 61 2.03 -14.83 0.92
C VAL A 61 2.62 -16.21 0.74
N HIS A 62 2.61 -17.01 1.79
CA HIS A 62 3.10 -18.38 1.72
C HIS A 62 2.30 -19.19 0.69
N ASP A 63 3.00 -19.97 -0.13
CA ASP A 63 2.44 -20.67 -1.30
C ASP A 63 1.22 -21.54 -0.94
N ALA A 64 1.32 -22.31 0.15
CA ALA A 64 0.26 -23.20 0.63
C ALA A 64 -1.10 -22.51 0.94
N ILE A 65 -1.11 -21.19 1.15
CA ILE A 65 -2.32 -20.42 1.45
C ILE A 65 -2.60 -19.31 0.43
N TYR A 66 -1.76 -19.15 -0.59
CA TYR A 66 -1.82 -18.06 -1.56
C TYR A 66 -3.21 -17.95 -2.20
N ASP A 67 -3.70 -19.04 -2.79
CA ASP A 67 -4.99 -19.05 -3.49
C ASP A 67 -6.16 -18.73 -2.57
N LYS A 68 -6.12 -19.25 -1.33
CA LYS A 68 -7.17 -18.98 -0.33
C LYS A 68 -7.18 -17.52 0.10
N PHE A 69 -6.01 -16.93 0.33
CA PHE A 69 -5.87 -15.52 0.65
C PHE A 69 -6.36 -14.65 -0.51
N LEU A 70 -5.92 -14.93 -1.73
CA LEU A 70 -6.30 -14.16 -2.92
C LEU A 70 -7.80 -14.25 -3.21
N ALA A 71 -8.40 -15.42 -3.04
CA ALA A 71 -9.84 -15.64 -3.19
C ALA A 71 -10.68 -14.80 -2.21
N GLN A 72 -10.14 -14.49 -1.03
CA GLN A 72 -10.82 -13.63 -0.05
C GLN A 72 -10.56 -12.14 -0.28
N VAL A 73 -9.32 -11.74 -0.62
CA VAL A 73 -8.96 -10.33 -0.79
C VAL A 73 -9.54 -9.76 -2.08
N ALA A 74 -9.43 -10.46 -3.21
CA ALA A 74 -9.76 -9.89 -4.52
C ALA A 74 -11.22 -9.43 -4.65
N PRO A 75 -12.24 -10.17 -4.16
CA PRO A 75 -13.62 -9.69 -4.17
C PRO A 75 -13.82 -8.44 -3.31
N LEU A 76 -13.16 -8.35 -2.15
CA LEU A 76 -13.27 -7.20 -1.26
C LEU A 76 -12.67 -5.94 -1.89
N VAL A 77 -11.50 -6.07 -2.53
CA VAL A 77 -10.88 -4.97 -3.29
C VAL A 77 -11.80 -4.46 -4.39
N ARG A 78 -12.41 -5.37 -5.17
CA ARG A 78 -13.35 -4.99 -6.25
C ARG A 78 -14.57 -4.23 -5.75
N ASN A 79 -14.96 -4.45 -4.49
CA ASN A 79 -16.12 -3.83 -3.88
C ASN A 79 -15.79 -2.53 -3.11
N LEU A 80 -14.52 -2.09 -3.07
CA LEU A 80 -14.15 -0.82 -2.45
C LEU A 80 -14.86 0.35 -3.16
N ARG A 81 -15.54 1.19 -2.38
CA ARG A 81 -16.28 2.35 -2.88
C ARG A 81 -15.38 3.58 -2.81
N GLN A 82 -15.02 4.11 -3.97
CA GLN A 82 -14.36 5.40 -4.06
C GLN A 82 -15.38 6.53 -4.19
N GLY A 83 -15.23 7.62 -3.44
CA GLY A 83 -16.20 8.72 -3.49
C GLY A 83 -15.85 9.93 -2.64
N ASN A 84 -16.81 10.86 -2.54
CA ASN A 84 -16.71 12.04 -1.68
C ASN A 84 -17.00 11.65 -0.22
N PRO A 85 -16.02 11.74 0.71
CA PRO A 85 -16.23 11.36 2.10
C PRO A 85 -17.19 12.29 2.86
N LEU A 86 -17.51 13.47 2.32
CA LEU A 86 -18.53 14.38 2.86
C LEU A 86 -19.92 14.14 2.26
N GLY A 87 -20.05 13.19 1.35
CA GLY A 87 -21.33 12.82 0.74
C GLY A 87 -22.20 11.95 1.66
N PRO A 88 -23.47 11.73 1.29
CA PRO A 88 -24.40 10.94 2.10
C PRO A 88 -24.12 9.44 2.08
N GLN A 89 -23.32 8.96 1.10
CA GLN A 89 -23.06 7.53 0.92
C GLN A 89 -21.78 7.11 1.62
N PRO A 90 -21.71 5.88 2.17
CA PRO A 90 -20.48 5.37 2.73
C PRO A 90 -19.40 5.21 1.65
N VAL A 91 -18.18 5.61 2.00
CA VAL A 91 -16.99 5.61 1.13
C VAL A 91 -15.86 4.87 1.83
N ASP A 92 -15.18 4.00 1.12
CA ASP A 92 -14.01 3.27 1.62
C ASP A 92 -12.69 3.98 1.24
N CYS A 93 -12.67 4.68 0.10
CA CYS A 93 -11.51 5.40 -0.43
C CYS A 93 -11.89 6.81 -0.92
N GLY A 94 -11.15 7.84 -0.49
CA GLY A 94 -11.33 9.21 -0.95
C GLY A 94 -10.68 9.49 -2.31
N ALA A 95 -10.32 10.75 -2.54
CA ALA A 95 -9.49 11.15 -3.68
C ALA A 95 -7.99 11.10 -3.32
N MET A 96 -7.15 10.97 -4.35
CA MET A 96 -5.72 11.25 -4.20
C MET A 96 -5.49 12.75 -3.99
N CYS A 97 -4.51 13.11 -3.19
CA CYS A 97 -4.23 14.52 -2.85
C CYS A 97 -3.78 15.35 -4.07
N MET A 98 -3.24 14.71 -5.12
CA MET A 98 -2.73 15.40 -6.31
C MET A 98 -3.35 14.80 -7.59
N PRO A 99 -3.96 15.62 -8.47
CA PRO A 99 -4.45 15.16 -9.77
C PRO A 99 -3.29 14.75 -10.70
N GLY A 100 -3.51 13.72 -11.52
CA GLY A 100 -2.57 13.28 -12.57
C GLY A 100 -1.41 12.38 -12.12
N LYS A 101 -1.20 12.16 -10.82
CA LYS A 101 -0.24 11.16 -10.30
C LYS A 101 -0.92 9.81 -10.01
N GLY A 102 -1.72 9.32 -10.94
CA GLY A 102 -2.34 8.00 -10.83
C GLY A 102 -1.28 6.89 -10.76
N VAL A 103 -1.57 5.83 -10.01
CA VAL A 103 -0.77 4.59 -9.88
C VAL A 103 -0.57 3.87 -11.24
N GLY A 104 -1.14 4.38 -12.33
CA GLY A 104 -1.11 3.81 -13.69
C GLY A 104 0.27 3.57 -14.29
N GLY A 105 1.34 4.12 -13.72
CA GLY A 105 2.72 3.81 -14.15
C GLY A 105 3.25 2.45 -13.64
N ALA A 106 2.75 1.93 -12.51
CA ALA A 106 3.29 0.72 -11.88
C ALA A 106 2.51 -0.56 -12.26
N ALA A 107 1.25 -0.43 -12.67
CA ALA A 107 0.37 -1.57 -12.96
C ALA A 107 0.82 -2.44 -14.16
N GLY A 108 1.77 -1.99 -14.98
CA GLY A 108 2.21 -2.67 -16.21
C GLY A 108 3.44 -3.58 -16.09
N THR A 109 4.08 -3.69 -14.91
CA THR A 109 5.39 -4.39 -14.80
C THR A 109 5.37 -5.71 -14.03
N GLY A 110 4.26 -6.07 -13.38
CA GLY A 110 4.19 -7.23 -12.47
C GLY A 110 3.74 -8.56 -13.07
N ALA A 111 3.36 -8.61 -14.37
CA ALA A 111 2.76 -9.81 -14.95
C ALA A 111 3.80 -10.89 -15.37
N GLU A 112 5.08 -10.55 -15.53
CA GLU A 112 6.10 -11.50 -16.02
C GLU A 112 6.92 -12.20 -14.93
N GLU A 113 6.99 -11.68 -13.70
CA GLU A 113 7.84 -12.28 -12.65
C GLU A 113 7.22 -13.53 -11.99
N ASN A 114 5.95 -13.85 -12.22
CA ASN A 114 5.23 -14.91 -11.48
C ASN A 114 5.31 -16.32 -12.10
N LYS A 115 6.27 -16.58 -13.01
CA LYS A 115 6.46 -17.90 -13.65
C LYS A 115 7.78 -18.60 -13.33
N GLN A 116 8.61 -18.03 -12.44
CA GLN A 116 9.98 -18.52 -12.20
C GLN A 116 10.32 -18.82 -10.73
N ARG A 117 9.33 -19.04 -9.87
CA ARG A 117 9.57 -19.57 -8.52
C ARG A 117 8.59 -20.68 -8.21
#